data_AF-A0A926IXQ1-F1
#
_entry.id   AF-A0A926IXQ1-F1
#
_cell.length_a   1.000
_cell.length_b   1.000
_cell.length_c   1.000
_cell.angle_alpha   90.00
_cell.angle_beta   90.00
_cell.angle_gamma   90.00
#
_symmetry.space_group_name_H-M   'P 1'
#
loop_
_entity.id
_entity.type
_entity.pdbx_description
1 polymer ?
#
loop_
_entity_poly.entity_id
_entity_poly.type
_entity_poly.pdbx_seq_one_letter_code
_entity_poly.pdbx_strand_id
1 'polypeptide(L)'
;MPDSLGLEEYFRREWVRSLFAGAVERLRSELDSRGKAAAFGLFETYDLEEGRTTRSYADIAGELSMSVTQVTNALALARREFRRILLEDLRAVTGSEEEFREEARSLLGKASP
;
A
#
# COMPACT_ATOMS: atom_id res chain seq x y z
N MET A 1 -33.68 10.61 -6.04
CA MET A 1 -32.95 9.85 -5.02
C MET A 1 -31.87 9.08 -5.75
N PRO A 2 -30.59 9.08 -5.30
CA PRO A 2 -29.65 8.08 -5.80
C PRO A 2 -30.24 6.71 -5.52
N ASP A 3 -30.14 5.79 -6.46
CA ASP A 3 -30.51 4.39 -6.23
C ASP A 3 -29.62 3.83 -5.10
N SER A 4 -30.18 2.95 -4.26
CA SER A 4 -29.51 2.38 -3.09
C SER A 4 -28.17 1.74 -3.45
N LEU A 5 -28.07 1.16 -4.64
CA LEU A 5 -26.84 0.56 -5.19
C LEU A 5 -25.71 1.59 -5.39
N GLY A 6 -26.05 2.82 -5.78
CA GLY A 6 -25.04 3.89 -5.96
C GLY A 6 -24.49 4.42 -4.64
N LEU A 7 -25.28 4.38 -3.59
CA LEU A 7 -24.87 4.81 -2.25
C LEU A 7 -23.91 3.79 -1.61
N GLU A 8 -24.20 2.50 -1.75
CA GLU A 8 -23.36 1.41 -1.26
C GLU A 8 -21.97 1.41 -1.92
N GLU A 9 -21.91 1.57 -3.25
CA GLU A 9 -20.63 1.68 -3.96
C GLU A 9 -19.84 2.94 -3.56
N TYR A 10 -20.52 4.06 -3.31
CA TYR A 10 -19.85 5.27 -2.82
C TYR A 10 -19.23 5.05 -1.44
N PHE A 11 -19.99 4.49 -0.49
CA PHE A 11 -19.47 4.15 0.84
C PHE A 11 -18.32 3.16 0.77
N ARG A 12 -18.43 2.14 -0.08
CA ARG A 12 -17.37 1.17 -0.30
C ARG A 12 -16.09 1.85 -0.77
N ARG A 13 -16.17 2.74 -1.77
CA ARG A 13 -15.01 3.48 -2.27
C ARG A 13 -14.35 4.34 -1.20
N GLU A 14 -15.13 5.06 -0.40
CA GLU A 14 -14.57 5.92 0.65
C GLU A 14 -13.98 5.11 1.81
N TRP A 15 -14.59 3.96 2.14
CA TRP A 15 -14.04 3.01 3.10
C TRP A 15 -12.70 2.45 2.63
N VAL A 16 -12.59 1.99 1.38
CA VAL A 16 -11.32 1.52 0.80
C VAL A 16 -10.27 2.63 0.82
N ARG A 17 -10.65 3.85 0.44
CA ARG A 17 -9.74 5.00 0.45
C ARG A 17 -9.20 5.30 1.85
N SER A 18 -10.07 5.23 2.86
CA SER A 18 -9.69 5.45 4.26
C SER A 18 -8.77 4.35 4.78
N LEU A 19 -9.03 3.09 4.43
CA LEU A 19 -8.20 1.95 4.80
C LEU A 19 -6.79 2.07 4.20
N PHE A 20 -6.68 2.41 2.91
CA PHE A 20 -5.40 2.64 2.26
C PHE A 20 -4.64 3.83 2.86
N ALA A 21 -5.31 4.95 3.10
CA ALA A 21 -4.70 6.13 3.70
C ALA A 21 -4.12 5.83 5.09
N GLY A 22 -4.86 5.09 5.93
CA GLY A 22 -4.39 4.64 7.24
C GLY A 22 -3.16 3.73 7.13
N ALA A 23 -3.19 2.76 6.22
CA ALA A 23 -2.07 1.84 6.01
C ALA A 23 -0.80 2.54 5.51
N VAL A 24 -0.93 3.55 4.63
CA VAL A 24 0.20 4.36 4.15
C VAL A 24 0.83 5.17 5.28
N GLU A 25 0.01 5.83 6.11
CA GLU A 25 0.53 6.62 7.24
C GLU A 25 1.24 5.73 8.27
N ARG A 26 0.66 4.57 8.57
CA ARG A 26 1.28 3.60 9.46
C ARG A 26 2.57 3.04 8.88
N LEU A 27 2.63 2.76 7.58
CA LEU A 27 3.86 2.35 6.89
C LEU A 27 4.95 3.42 7.02
N ARG A 28 4.60 4.70 6.80
CA ARG A 28 5.53 5.82 6.96
C ARG A 28 6.15 5.83 8.35
N SER A 29 5.31 5.81 9.38
CA SER A 29 5.76 5.83 10.79
C SER A 29 6.61 4.61 11.14
N GLU A 30 6.23 3.40 10.71
CA GLU A 30 6.97 2.17 11.00
C GLU A 30 8.30 2.10 10.24
N LEU A 31 8.39 2.60 9.01
CA LEU A 31 9.66 2.68 8.28
C LEU A 31 10.59 3.74 8.87
N ASP A 32 10.07 4.91 9.22
CA ASP A 32 10.85 6.01 9.78
C ASP A 32 11.46 5.64 11.14
N SER A 33 10.66 5.06 12.05
CA SER A 33 11.13 4.62 13.37
C SER A 33 12.26 3.57 13.32
N ARG A 34 12.40 2.86 12.20
CA ARG A 34 13.46 1.86 11.96
C ARG A 34 14.65 2.42 11.17
N GLY A 35 14.68 3.73 10.91
CA GLY A 35 15.69 4.39 10.09
C GLY A 35 15.60 4.05 8.60
N LYS A 36 14.41 3.69 8.11
CA LYS A 36 14.17 3.25 6.71
C LYS A 36 13.28 4.22 5.93
N ALA A 37 13.35 5.51 6.24
CA ALA A 37 12.61 6.56 5.53
C ALA A 37 12.84 6.53 4.00
N ALA A 38 14.05 6.20 3.55
CA ALA A 38 14.35 6.05 2.12
C ALA A 38 13.49 4.96 1.44
N ALA A 39 13.16 3.87 2.14
CA ALA A 39 12.30 2.83 1.59
C ALA A 39 10.84 3.33 1.45
N PHE A 40 10.38 4.19 2.35
CA PHE A 40 9.07 4.84 2.23
C PHE A 40 9.05 5.81 1.05
N GLY A 41 10.05 6.68 0.91
CA GLY A 41 10.11 7.64 -0.20
C GLY A 41 10.16 6.96 -1.58
N LEU A 42 10.87 5.82 -1.67
CA LEU A 42 10.84 4.98 -2.88
C LEU A 42 9.44 4.43 -3.15
N PHE A 43 8.77 3.89 -2.13
CA PHE A 43 7.41 3.38 -2.26
C PHE A 43 6.42 4.49 -2.66
N GLU A 44 6.52 5.67 -2.06
CA GLU A 44 5.70 6.83 -2.43
C GLU A 44 5.84 7.18 -3.92
N THR A 45 7.08 7.25 -4.41
CA THR A 45 7.39 7.59 -5.82
C THR A 45 6.92 6.52 -6.82
N TYR A 46 7.06 5.24 -6.49
CA TYR A 46 6.79 4.15 -7.45
C TYR A 46 5.39 3.52 -7.33
N ASP A 47 4.78 3.56 -6.15
CA ASP A 47 3.54 2.85 -5.84
C ASP A 47 2.36 3.78 -5.49
N LEU A 48 2.60 5.04 -5.06
CA LEU A 48 1.52 5.96 -4.65
C LEU A 48 1.29 7.14 -5.61
N GLU A 49 2.34 7.66 -6.26
CA GLU A 49 2.17 8.75 -7.23
C GLU A 49 1.30 8.33 -8.42
N GLU A 50 0.31 9.16 -8.77
CA GLU A 50 -0.55 8.91 -9.92
C GLU A 50 0.23 9.11 -11.23
N GLY A 51 0.50 7.99 -11.91
CA GLY A 51 1.23 7.97 -13.18
C GLY A 51 2.41 7.01 -13.12
N ARG A 52 2.92 6.59 -14.30
CA ARG A 52 4.17 5.84 -14.32
C ARG A 52 5.31 6.83 -14.09
N THR A 53 6.03 6.69 -12.98
CA THR A 53 7.31 7.37 -12.84
C THR A 53 8.20 7.04 -14.03
N THR A 54 8.74 8.07 -14.67
CA THR A 54 9.64 7.92 -15.82
C THR A 54 11.06 7.60 -15.39
N ARG A 55 11.36 7.69 -14.09
CA ARG A 55 12.69 7.43 -13.54
C ARG A 55 12.90 5.93 -13.34
N SER A 56 13.98 5.41 -13.91
CA SER A 56 14.39 4.04 -13.68
C SER A 56 14.98 3.87 -12.27
N TYR A 57 15.08 2.62 -11.80
CA TYR A 57 15.78 2.33 -10.54
C TYR A 57 17.25 2.75 -10.59
N ALA A 58 17.88 2.80 -11.77
CA ALA A 58 19.26 3.25 -11.93
C ALA A 58 19.39 4.76 -11.71
N ASP A 59 18.42 5.55 -12.19
CA ASP A 59 18.43 7.01 -12.03
C ASP A 59 18.33 7.37 -10.54
N ILE A 60 17.36 6.78 -9.83
CA ILE A 60 17.18 7.02 -8.39
C ILE A 60 18.32 6.45 -7.55
N ALA A 61 18.89 5.30 -7.94
CA ALA A 61 20.08 4.76 -7.28
C ALA A 61 21.24 5.77 -7.33
N GLY A 62 21.45 6.44 -8.47
CA GLY A 62 22.42 7.52 -8.62
C GLY A 62 22.13 8.72 -7.73
N GLU A 63 20.88 9.19 -7.70
CA GLU A 63 20.45 10.32 -6.86
C GLU A 63 20.65 10.06 -5.36
N LEU A 64 20.33 8.84 -4.91
CA LEU A 64 20.42 8.46 -3.49
C LEU A 64 21.80 7.91 -3.09
N SER A 65 22.77 7.85 -4.01
CA SER A 65 24.08 7.19 -3.79
C SER A 65 23.94 5.75 -3.28
N MET A 66 22.92 5.04 -3.78
CA MET A 66 22.62 3.65 -3.48
C MET A 66 22.96 2.77 -4.69
N SER A 67 23.13 1.47 -4.47
CA SER A 67 23.09 0.50 -5.56
C SER A 67 21.64 0.24 -5.99
N VAL A 68 21.44 -0.15 -7.25
CA VAL A 68 20.13 -0.60 -7.76
C VAL A 68 19.56 -1.73 -6.90
N THR A 69 20.41 -2.65 -6.44
CA THR A 69 20.01 -3.73 -5.52
C THR A 69 19.47 -3.21 -4.19
N GLN A 70 20.05 -2.14 -3.64
CA GLN A 70 19.51 -1.53 -2.42
C GLN A 70 18.15 -0.88 -2.68
N VAL A 71 17.95 -0.23 -3.83
CA VAL A 71 16.66 0.35 -4.23
C VAL A 71 15.59 -0.73 -4.37
N THR A 72 15.87 -1.81 -5.08
CA THR A 72 14.90 -2.91 -5.27
C THR A 72 14.57 -3.62 -3.96
N ASN A 73 15.57 -3.83 -3.09
CA ASN A 73 15.34 -4.39 -1.76
C ASN A 73 14.50 -3.47 -0.86
N ALA A 74 14.73 -2.16 -0.94
CA ALA A 74 13.96 -1.17 -0.19
C ALA A 74 12.49 -1.14 -0.65
N LEU A 75 12.24 -1.17 -1.97
CA LEU A 75 10.88 -1.28 -2.52
C LEU A 75 10.19 -2.58 -2.13
N ALA A 76 10.89 -3.72 -2.27
CA ALA A 76 10.35 -5.02 -1.87
C ALA A 76 9.98 -5.06 -0.38
N LEU A 77 10.82 -4.46 0.48
CA LEU A 77 10.53 -4.28 1.89
C LEU A 77 9.27 -3.45 2.09
N ALA A 78 9.21 -2.25 1.52
CA ALA A 78 8.08 -1.34 1.72
C ALA A 78 6.75 -1.95 1.26
N ARG A 79 6.72 -2.60 0.08
CA ARG A 79 5.54 -3.30 -0.44
C ARG A 79 5.08 -4.43 0.47
N ARG A 80 6.02 -5.22 1.01
CA ARG A 80 5.70 -6.30 1.95
C ARG A 80 5.12 -5.77 3.25
N GLU A 81 5.73 -4.73 3.83
CA GLU A 81 5.23 -4.12 5.07
C GLU A 81 3.87 -3.45 4.85
N PHE A 82 3.68 -2.75 3.73
CA PHE A 82 2.39 -2.17 3.35
C PHE A 82 1.30 -3.25 3.28
N ARG A 83 1.57 -4.36 2.58
CA ARG A 83 0.62 -5.47 2.48
C ARG A 83 0.28 -6.06 3.84
N ARG A 84 1.28 -6.21 4.73
CA ARG A 84 1.06 -6.70 6.10
C ARG A 84 0.14 -5.75 6.87
N ILE A 85 0.45 -4.46 6.88
CA ILE A 85 -0.34 -3.43 7.57
C ILE A 85 -1.77 -3.40 7.04
N LEU A 86 -1.94 -3.37 5.72
CA LEU A 86 -3.26 -3.33 5.09
C LEU A 86 -4.12 -4.56 5.46
N LEU A 87 -3.52 -5.74 5.54
CA LEU A 87 -4.21 -6.96 5.96
C LEU A 87 -4.56 -6.95 7.47
N GLU A 88 -3.69 -6.40 8.31
CA GLU A 88 -3.99 -6.21 9.74
C GLU A 88 -5.15 -5.24 9.94
N ASP A 89 -5.12 -4.10 9.26
CA ASP A 89 -6.17 -3.09 9.34
C ASP A 89 -7.50 -3.64 8.79
N LEU A 90 -7.46 -4.38 7.67
CA LEU A 90 -8.64 -5.06 7.11
C LEU A 90 -9.21 -6.10 8.08
N ARG A 91 -8.35 -6.85 8.76
CA ARG A 91 -8.79 -7.84 9.75
C ARG A 91 -9.46 -7.20 10.96
N ALA A 92 -9.03 -6.01 11.36
CA ALA A 92 -9.61 -5.29 12.49
C ALA A 92 -11.03 -4.77 12.21
N VAL A 93 -11.40 -4.60 10.93
CA VAL A 93 -12.70 -4.05 10.51
C VAL A 93 -13.65 -5.08 9.92
N THR A 94 -13.25 -6.35 9.84
CA THR A 94 -14.07 -7.46 9.32
C THR A 94 -14.60 -8.32 10.47
N GLY A 95 -15.87 -8.70 10.40
CA GLY A 95 -16.57 -9.44 11.45
C GLY A 95 -16.36 -10.95 11.38
N SER A 96 -15.88 -11.48 10.24
CA SER A 96 -15.65 -12.91 10.07
C SER A 96 -14.44 -13.24 9.18
N GLU A 97 -13.98 -14.49 9.27
CA GLU A 97 -12.91 -15.01 8.42
C GLU A 97 -13.28 -15.10 6.94
N GLU A 98 -14.57 -15.32 6.65
CA GLU A 98 -15.07 -15.38 5.27
C GLU A 98 -15.07 -13.98 4.65
N GLU A 99 -15.64 -13.00 5.35
CA GLU A 99 -15.68 -11.59 4.95
C GLU A 99 -14.26 -11.02 4.76
N PHE A 100 -13.34 -11.34 5.67
CA PHE A 100 -11.94 -10.98 5.51
C PHE A 100 -11.32 -11.54 4.21
N ARG A 101 -11.55 -12.82 3.91
CA ARG A 101 -11.00 -13.46 2.70
C ARG A 101 -11.59 -12.88 1.42
N GLU A 102 -12.88 -12.56 1.43
CA GLU A 102 -13.57 -11.92 0.30
C GLU A 102 -13.03 -10.51 0.03
N GLU A 103 -12.95 -9.67 1.06
CA GLU A 103 -12.43 -8.31 0.93
C GLU A 103 -10.94 -8.29 0.59
N ALA A 104 -10.12 -9.16 1.20
CA ALA A 104 -8.70 -9.25 0.89
C ALA A 104 -8.47 -9.60 -0.59
N ARG A 105 -9.28 -10.50 -1.14
CA ARG A 105 -9.22 -10.87 -2.56
C ARG A 105 -9.66 -9.71 -3.47
N SER A 106 -10.67 -8.96 -3.05
CA SER A 106 -11.16 -7.78 -3.78
C SER A 106 -10.11 -6.66 -3.82
N LEU A 107 -9.43 -6.40 -2.70
CA LEU A 107 -8.50 -5.28 -2.56
C LEU A 107 -7.11 -5.55 -3.15
N LEU A 108 -6.59 -6.77 -3.02
CA LEU A 108 -5.20 -7.09 -3.35
C LEU A 108 -5.04 -7.86 -4.68
N GLY A 109 -6.14 -8.17 -5.37
CA GLY A 109 -6.15 -9.21 -6.40
C GLY A 109 -5.84 -10.58 -5.82
N LYS A 110 -5.69 -11.63 -6.65
CA LYS A 110 -5.46 -13.02 -6.18
C LYS A 110 -4.42 -13.06 -5.05
N ALA A 111 -4.90 -13.26 -3.82
CA ALA A 111 -4.08 -13.70 -2.70
C ALA A 111 -3.64 -15.12 -3.03
N SER A 112 -2.51 -15.26 -3.73
CA SER A 112 -1.83 -16.54 -3.80
C SER A 112 -1.02 -16.72 -2.51
N PRO A 113 -0.97 -17.95 -1.99
CA PRO A 113 -0.40 -18.31 -0.68
C PRO A 113 1.09 -18.03 -0.57
#